data_AF-A0A3M1Q5F3-F1
#
_entry.id   AF-A0A3M1Q5F3-F1
#
_cell.length_a   1.000
_cell.length_b   1.000
_cell.length_c   1.000
_cell.angle_alpha   90.00
_cell.angle_beta   90.00
_cell.angle_gamma   90.00
#
_symmetry.space_group_name_H-M   'P 1'
#
loop_
_entity.id
_entity.type
_entity.pdbx_description
1 polymer ?
#
loop_
_entity_poly.entity_id
_entity_poly.type
_entity_poly.pdbx_seq_one_letter_code
_entity_poly.pdbx_strand_id
1 'polypeptide(L)'
;MRMRKVWPLAALVVAGGMALAPASAAAAEQTSCTICHADADLFAEDEILDLERHFAGDIHLESGLSCHDCHGGNPDPGLADDMDAAMDPKYRPNPFRGVPARTGIPRFCGRCHSDPTYMKRFRPDARVDQEREYATSFHGKALARGDEAVATCIDCHGHHGVRTASSPEAPVYPTNVAETCARCHENHELMAPRGIPVDQRKRWERSVHGVALLEKGDLYAPTCNDCHGNHGATPPGLDSIAFVCGQCHGREAKLFRASAKRDGFEQHREFLQDAGEDGCAACHSDPDPAASYTGPRELSDCITCHGNHSVVRPNVTMLGLMPDTPCAMCHEDLGDQTAALAEMPEIREHYEQVRDTLLAQAESDGLQGMERFDWLVDQAQELPWHTETVLGEHGEERRVLRDEFRDLFTRFRIGKAHHAFVDPATGEERLEKVRQCTDCHGPESTLADEPVGWHVARRYISSMQELMLLSARAERAILRARRGGVEMREAQLDLSKAVDAQIALEVLVHAFDAGDDSDFAKRQQQGVEHARAAWEAGLHGLDELAYRRRGLYVTLALIVLVLIGLGIKIRTMGN
;
A
#
# COMPACT_ATOMS: atom_id res chain seq x y z
N MET A 1 18.97 28.77 57.17
CA MET A 1 18.41 28.39 58.49
C MET A 1 16.91 28.22 58.34
N ARG A 2 16.35 27.16 58.93
CA ARG A 2 14.94 26.68 58.95
C ARG A 2 14.51 25.71 57.84
N MET A 3 14.67 24.43 58.19
CA MET A 3 13.94 23.27 57.68
C MET A 3 12.42 23.46 57.86
N ARG A 4 11.62 23.04 56.88
CA ARG A 4 10.18 22.79 57.04
C ARG A 4 9.90 21.30 56.79
N LYS A 5 9.25 20.70 57.79
CA LYS A 5 8.89 19.27 57.88
C LYS A 5 7.78 18.92 56.89
N VAL A 6 7.91 17.75 56.30
CA VAL A 6 6.88 17.06 55.50
C VAL A 6 5.97 16.29 56.47
N TRP A 7 4.66 16.38 56.28
CA TRP A 7 3.65 15.49 56.88
C TRP A 7 2.96 14.72 55.76
N PRO A 8 2.74 13.39 55.89
CA PRO A 8 2.07 12.60 54.86
C PRO A 8 0.56 12.71 55.03
N LEU A 9 -0.16 12.99 53.95
CA LEU A 9 -1.61 12.89 53.88
C LEU A 9 -1.97 11.44 53.56
N ALA A 10 -2.66 10.80 54.51
CA ALA A 10 -3.26 9.49 54.37
C ALA A 10 -4.39 9.54 53.33
N ALA A 11 -4.36 8.57 52.41
CA ALA A 11 -5.38 8.34 51.41
C ALA A 11 -6.66 7.79 52.07
N LEU A 12 -7.78 8.47 51.82
CA LEU A 12 -9.12 8.02 52.17
C LEU A 12 -9.80 7.64 50.85
N VAL A 13 -9.75 6.34 50.51
CA VAL A 13 -10.45 5.78 49.36
C VAL A 13 -11.92 5.63 49.74
N VAL A 14 -12.77 6.48 49.17
CA VAL A 14 -14.22 6.28 49.17
C VAL A 14 -14.55 5.35 48.01
N ALA A 15 -14.85 4.10 48.34
CA ALA A 15 -15.45 3.13 47.43
C ALA A 15 -16.89 3.56 47.12
N GLY A 16 -17.17 3.80 45.84
CA GLY A 16 -18.48 4.25 45.38
C GLY A 16 -18.57 4.31 43.85
N GLY A 17 -18.08 3.27 43.18
CA GLY A 17 -18.35 3.04 41.77
C GLY A 17 -19.16 1.76 41.64
N MET A 18 -20.48 1.87 41.44
CA MET A 18 -21.28 0.77 40.93
C MET A 18 -20.73 0.43 39.55
N ALA A 19 -19.94 -0.63 39.46
CA ALA A 19 -19.62 -1.27 38.20
C ALA A 19 -20.96 -1.73 37.61
N LEU A 20 -21.38 -1.09 36.53
CA LEU A 20 -22.39 -1.65 35.63
C LEU A 20 -21.77 -2.95 35.10
N ALA A 21 -22.24 -4.07 35.64
CA ALA A 21 -21.95 -5.38 35.09
C ALA A 21 -22.40 -5.38 33.61
N PRO A 22 -21.63 -6.01 32.70
CA PRO A 22 -22.14 -6.27 31.36
C PRO A 22 -23.45 -7.05 31.52
N ALA A 23 -24.46 -6.65 30.74
CA ALA A 23 -25.70 -7.41 30.68
C ALA A 23 -25.34 -8.87 30.40
N SER A 24 -25.73 -9.76 31.32
CA SER A 24 -25.67 -11.21 31.12
C SER A 24 -26.24 -11.50 29.74
N ALA A 25 -25.44 -12.10 28.86
CA ALA A 25 -26.00 -12.84 27.73
C ALA A 25 -27.06 -13.79 28.33
N ALA A 26 -28.31 -13.63 27.94
CA ALA A 26 -29.33 -14.61 28.28
C ALA A 26 -28.84 -15.93 27.68
N ALA A 27 -28.69 -16.96 28.50
CA ALA A 27 -28.41 -18.30 27.99
C ALA A 27 -29.50 -18.61 26.95
N ALA A 28 -29.10 -18.92 25.72
CA ALA A 28 -30.04 -19.28 24.66
C ALA A 28 -30.94 -20.41 25.18
N GLU A 29 -32.25 -20.19 25.14
CA GLU A 29 -33.22 -21.17 25.60
C GLU A 29 -33.06 -22.45 24.76
N GLN A 30 -32.94 -23.60 25.41
CA GLN A 30 -32.79 -24.88 24.71
C GLN A 30 -34.01 -25.10 23.81
N THR A 31 -33.81 -25.62 22.61
CA THR A 31 -34.84 -25.95 21.63
C THR A 31 -34.83 -27.45 21.32
N SER A 32 -35.92 -28.00 20.77
CA SER A 32 -35.93 -29.36 20.20
C SER A 32 -34.72 -29.62 19.30
N CYS A 33 -34.38 -28.64 18.45
CA CYS A 33 -33.27 -28.71 17.52
C CYS A 33 -31.93 -28.84 18.26
N THR A 34 -31.64 -27.95 19.21
CA THR A 34 -30.36 -27.93 19.93
C THR A 34 -30.23 -29.07 20.92
N ILE A 35 -31.32 -29.61 21.47
CA ILE A 35 -31.26 -30.76 22.39
C ILE A 35 -30.84 -32.01 21.62
N CYS A 36 -31.46 -32.25 20.46
CA CYS A 36 -31.11 -33.41 19.63
C CYS A 36 -29.76 -33.20 18.93
N HIS A 37 -29.55 -32.08 18.22
CA HIS A 37 -28.32 -31.83 17.45
C HIS A 37 -27.06 -31.54 18.30
N ALA A 38 -27.19 -31.37 19.63
CA ALA A 38 -26.02 -31.30 20.52
C ALA A 38 -25.53 -32.68 20.98
N ASP A 39 -26.23 -33.77 20.63
CA ASP A 39 -25.82 -35.12 20.97
C ASP A 39 -24.68 -35.59 20.07
N ALA A 40 -23.45 -35.44 20.57
CA ALA A 40 -22.24 -35.84 19.87
C ALA A 40 -22.15 -37.35 19.60
N ASP A 41 -22.87 -38.20 20.37
CA ASP A 41 -22.87 -39.65 20.15
C ASP A 41 -23.74 -40.04 18.95
N LEU A 42 -24.79 -39.25 18.64
CA LEU A 42 -25.67 -39.46 17.48
C LEU A 42 -25.09 -38.92 16.17
N PHE A 43 -24.24 -37.89 16.23
CA PHE A 43 -23.72 -37.19 15.05
C PHE A 43 -22.18 -37.23 14.94
N ALA A 44 -21.51 -38.18 15.61
CA ALA A 44 -20.05 -38.30 15.63
C ALA A 44 -19.39 -38.42 14.24
N GLU A 45 -20.13 -38.89 13.22
CA GLU A 45 -19.65 -39.00 11.82
C GLU A 45 -20.15 -37.85 10.92
N ASP A 46 -21.00 -36.96 11.44
CA ASP A 46 -21.67 -35.89 10.69
C ASP A 46 -21.06 -34.52 11.07
N GLU A 47 -19.99 -34.12 10.37
CA GLU A 47 -19.22 -32.89 10.65
C GLU A 47 -20.10 -31.62 10.66
N ILE A 48 -21.29 -31.64 10.06
CA ILE A 48 -22.20 -30.48 9.97
C ILE A 48 -22.85 -30.13 11.34
N LEU A 49 -22.87 -31.08 12.28
CA LEU A 49 -23.64 -30.98 13.53
C LEU A 49 -22.77 -30.84 14.80
N ASP A 50 -21.46 -30.62 14.66
CA ASP A 50 -20.61 -30.17 15.79
C ASP A 50 -20.91 -28.70 16.12
N LEU A 51 -21.97 -28.50 16.92
CA LEU A 51 -22.51 -27.18 17.26
C LEU A 51 -21.48 -26.30 17.97
N GLU A 52 -20.60 -26.87 18.80
CA GLU A 52 -19.61 -26.11 19.56
C GLU A 52 -18.52 -25.54 18.64
N ARG A 53 -18.09 -26.31 17.64
CA ARG A 53 -17.07 -25.88 16.67
C ARG A 53 -17.63 -24.98 15.57
N HIS A 54 -18.82 -25.28 15.06
CA HIS A 54 -19.38 -24.59 13.89
C HIS A 54 -20.08 -23.27 14.21
N PHE A 55 -20.49 -23.03 15.46
CA PHE A 55 -21.17 -21.79 15.85
C PHE A 55 -20.36 -20.90 16.81
N ALA A 56 -19.09 -21.23 17.06
CA ALA A 56 -18.21 -20.40 17.87
C ALA A 56 -18.08 -18.98 17.27
N GLY A 57 -18.58 -17.96 17.99
CA GLY A 57 -18.59 -16.57 17.54
C GLY A 57 -19.62 -16.24 16.47
N ASP A 58 -20.67 -17.05 16.32
CA ASP A 58 -21.77 -16.80 15.41
C ASP A 58 -22.63 -15.61 15.89
N ILE A 59 -22.69 -14.55 15.07
CA ILE A 59 -23.39 -13.32 15.43
C ILE A 59 -24.90 -13.52 15.52
N HIS A 60 -25.48 -14.49 14.81
CA HIS A 60 -26.91 -14.77 14.88
C HIS A 60 -27.26 -15.42 16.21
N LEU A 61 -26.47 -16.39 16.68
CA LEU A 61 -26.66 -16.97 18.01
C LEU A 61 -26.42 -15.95 19.13
N GLU A 62 -25.37 -15.14 19.03
CA GLU A 62 -25.11 -14.05 20.00
C GLU A 62 -26.24 -13.02 20.03
N SER A 63 -26.95 -12.85 18.92
CA SER A 63 -28.13 -11.99 18.81
C SER A 63 -29.43 -12.65 19.29
N GLY A 64 -29.36 -13.89 19.81
CA GLY A 64 -30.50 -14.64 20.33
C GLY A 64 -31.32 -15.40 19.29
N LEU A 65 -30.80 -15.57 18.06
CA LEU A 65 -31.42 -16.45 17.05
C LEU A 65 -30.94 -17.89 17.26
N SER A 66 -31.76 -18.84 16.85
CA SER A 66 -31.47 -20.28 16.94
C SER A 66 -31.72 -20.97 15.60
N CYS A 67 -31.45 -22.28 15.53
CA CYS A 67 -31.50 -23.09 14.31
C CYS A 67 -32.81 -22.92 13.54
N HIS A 68 -33.92 -22.91 14.27
CA HIS A 68 -35.28 -22.81 13.73
C HIS A 68 -35.60 -21.43 13.15
N ASP A 69 -34.93 -20.34 13.58
CA ASP A 69 -35.13 -19.02 12.99
C ASP A 69 -34.65 -18.96 11.54
N CYS A 70 -33.63 -19.75 11.20
CA CYS A 70 -33.13 -19.93 9.84
C CYS A 70 -33.86 -21.07 9.11
N HIS A 71 -33.81 -22.29 9.67
CA HIS A 71 -34.26 -23.50 8.99
C HIS A 71 -35.76 -23.80 9.17
N GLY A 72 -36.47 -23.08 10.04
CA GLY A 72 -37.84 -23.41 10.41
C GLY A 72 -37.95 -24.57 11.38
N GLY A 73 -39.16 -25.04 11.62
CA GLY A 73 -39.46 -26.13 12.55
C GLY A 73 -40.06 -25.65 13.88
N ASN A 74 -40.54 -26.60 14.67
CA ASN A 74 -41.12 -26.36 15.99
C ASN A 74 -40.03 -26.46 17.08
N PRO A 75 -39.67 -25.33 17.72
CA PRO A 75 -38.55 -25.30 18.68
C PRO A 75 -38.89 -25.88 20.06
N ASP A 76 -40.11 -26.38 20.29
CA ASP A 76 -40.55 -26.91 21.58
C ASP A 76 -39.60 -28.02 22.10
N PRO A 77 -38.89 -27.80 23.21
CA PRO A 77 -37.98 -28.79 23.81
C PRO A 77 -38.59 -30.18 24.01
N GLY A 78 -39.90 -30.25 24.26
CA GLY A 78 -40.62 -31.50 24.43
C GLY A 78 -40.69 -32.38 23.18
N LEU A 79 -40.29 -31.85 22.02
CA LEU A 79 -40.24 -32.57 20.74
C LEU A 79 -38.83 -33.02 20.35
N ALA A 80 -37.85 -32.96 21.26
CA ALA A 80 -36.47 -33.37 20.96
C ALA A 80 -36.35 -34.82 20.46
N ASP A 81 -37.23 -35.71 20.91
CA ASP A 81 -37.27 -37.13 20.49
C ASP A 81 -38.26 -37.40 19.33
N ASP A 82 -38.92 -36.36 18.80
CA ASP A 82 -39.90 -36.46 17.71
C ASP A 82 -39.49 -35.56 16.53
N MET A 83 -38.60 -36.10 15.70
CA MET A 83 -38.06 -35.42 14.52
C MET A 83 -39.15 -35.01 13.52
N ASP A 84 -40.19 -35.83 13.33
CA ASP A 84 -41.26 -35.55 12.37
C ASP A 84 -42.11 -34.36 12.84
N ALA A 85 -42.36 -34.25 14.14
CA ALA A 85 -43.06 -33.10 14.72
C ALA A 85 -42.17 -31.85 14.80
N ALA A 86 -40.88 -32.00 15.13
CA ALA A 86 -39.93 -30.88 15.21
C ALA A 86 -39.62 -30.28 13.82
N MET A 87 -39.49 -31.13 12.79
CA MET A 87 -39.18 -30.73 11.40
C MET A 87 -40.40 -30.76 10.48
N ASP A 88 -41.61 -30.52 11.00
CA ASP A 88 -42.83 -30.52 10.19
C ASP A 88 -42.84 -29.33 9.19
N PRO A 89 -42.84 -29.58 7.86
CA PRO A 89 -42.96 -28.53 6.86
C PRO A 89 -44.33 -27.83 6.86
N LYS A 90 -45.28 -28.28 7.67
CA LYS A 90 -46.61 -27.67 7.85
C LYS A 90 -46.76 -26.94 9.18
N TYR A 91 -45.75 -27.00 10.06
CA TYR A 91 -45.79 -26.30 11.34
C TYR A 91 -46.01 -24.79 11.13
N ARG A 92 -46.99 -24.22 11.83
CA ARG A 92 -47.23 -22.77 11.88
C ARG A 92 -46.93 -22.30 13.30
N PRO A 93 -46.14 -21.22 13.48
CA PRO A 93 -45.89 -20.13 12.52
C PRO A 93 -44.71 -20.33 11.56
N ASN A 94 -43.85 -21.34 11.76
CA ASN A 94 -42.54 -21.41 11.12
C ASN A 94 -42.26 -22.77 10.44
N PRO A 95 -42.76 -23.00 9.22
CA PRO A 95 -42.58 -24.25 8.49
C PRO A 95 -41.11 -24.66 8.39
N PHE A 96 -40.81 -25.95 8.57
CA PHE A 96 -39.45 -26.46 8.31
C PHE A 96 -39.09 -26.33 6.82
N ARG A 97 -37.88 -25.82 6.56
CA ARG A 97 -37.35 -25.48 5.22
C ARG A 97 -36.08 -26.26 4.87
N GLY A 98 -35.39 -26.81 5.88
CA GLY A 98 -34.14 -27.52 5.69
C GLY A 98 -33.03 -26.64 5.09
N VAL A 99 -32.04 -27.28 4.48
CA VAL A 99 -30.92 -26.61 3.81
C VAL A 99 -31.37 -26.14 2.41
N PRO A 100 -31.28 -24.84 2.07
CA PRO A 100 -31.68 -24.36 0.76
C PRO A 100 -30.72 -24.81 -0.34
N ALA A 101 -31.23 -25.00 -1.56
CA ALA A 101 -30.37 -25.13 -2.75
C ALA A 101 -29.55 -23.84 -2.98
N ARG A 102 -28.38 -23.95 -3.64
CA ARG A 102 -27.47 -22.80 -3.85
C ARG A 102 -28.15 -21.60 -4.52
N THR A 103 -28.97 -21.84 -5.53
CA THR A 103 -29.76 -20.80 -6.21
C THR A 103 -30.77 -20.09 -5.29
N GLY A 104 -31.18 -20.73 -4.20
CA GLY A 104 -32.09 -20.17 -3.20
C GLY A 104 -31.40 -19.41 -2.05
N ILE A 105 -30.09 -19.48 -1.92
CA ILE A 105 -29.33 -18.88 -0.81
C ILE A 105 -29.56 -17.36 -0.67
N PRO A 106 -29.48 -16.54 -1.74
CA PRO A 106 -29.69 -15.10 -1.61
C PRO A 106 -31.04 -14.75 -0.98
N ARG A 107 -32.11 -15.40 -1.44
CA ARG A 107 -33.46 -15.23 -0.88
C ARG A 107 -33.57 -15.78 0.54
N PHE A 108 -32.84 -16.85 0.87
CA PHE A 108 -32.83 -17.43 2.20
C PHE A 108 -32.30 -16.44 3.24
N CYS A 109 -31.14 -15.85 2.99
CA CYS A 109 -30.55 -14.81 3.83
C CYS A 109 -31.37 -13.51 3.79
N GLY A 110 -31.88 -13.15 2.61
CA GLY A 110 -32.66 -11.94 2.35
C GLY A 110 -33.98 -11.86 3.13
N ARG A 111 -34.55 -12.98 3.59
CA ARG A 111 -35.76 -12.98 4.45
C ARG A 111 -35.61 -12.06 5.66
N CYS A 112 -34.41 -12.00 6.23
CA CYS A 112 -34.07 -11.13 7.34
C CYS A 112 -33.23 -9.95 6.87
N HIS A 113 -32.13 -10.20 6.15
CA HIS A 113 -31.16 -9.17 5.75
C HIS A 113 -31.66 -8.23 4.64
N SER A 114 -32.85 -8.46 4.09
CA SER A 114 -33.52 -7.52 3.17
C SER A 114 -34.85 -6.99 3.71
N ASP A 115 -35.15 -7.25 4.99
CA ASP A 115 -36.29 -6.66 5.70
C ASP A 115 -35.82 -5.57 6.70
N PRO A 116 -36.06 -4.28 6.40
CA PRO A 116 -35.69 -3.19 7.30
C PRO A 116 -36.43 -3.22 8.63
N THR A 117 -37.64 -3.78 8.67
CA THR A 117 -38.44 -3.88 9.90
C THR A 117 -37.84 -4.92 10.83
N TYR A 118 -37.35 -6.03 10.27
CA TYR A 118 -36.66 -7.07 11.02
C TYR A 118 -35.30 -6.60 11.50
N MET A 119 -34.43 -6.12 10.60
CA MET A 119 -33.05 -5.77 10.92
C MET A 119 -32.92 -4.63 11.93
N LYS A 120 -33.86 -3.68 11.96
CA LYS A 120 -33.86 -2.59 12.95
C LYS A 120 -33.90 -3.06 14.41
N ARG A 121 -34.33 -4.30 14.68
CA ARG A 121 -34.33 -4.86 16.04
C ARG A 121 -32.93 -5.19 16.53
N PHE A 122 -32.01 -5.48 15.60
CA PHE A 122 -30.65 -5.93 15.90
C PHE A 122 -29.61 -4.86 15.56
N ARG A 123 -29.70 -4.30 14.35
CA ARG A 123 -28.77 -3.32 13.80
C ARG A 123 -29.52 -2.28 12.97
N PRO A 124 -30.03 -1.19 13.59
CA PRO A 124 -30.74 -0.12 12.88
C PRO A 124 -29.93 0.58 11.79
N ASP A 125 -28.61 0.52 11.89
CA ASP A 125 -27.64 1.08 10.95
C ASP A 125 -27.29 0.13 9.79
N ALA A 126 -27.71 -1.13 9.85
CA ALA A 126 -27.44 -2.09 8.78
C ALA A 126 -28.21 -1.72 7.51
N ARG A 127 -27.49 -1.74 6.39
CA ARG A 127 -28.12 -1.72 5.06
C ARG A 127 -28.94 -3.01 4.86
N VAL A 128 -30.00 -2.93 4.05
CA VAL A 128 -30.91 -4.04 3.75
C VAL A 128 -31.18 -4.22 2.25
N ASP A 129 -30.33 -3.62 1.42
CA ASP A 129 -30.42 -3.67 -0.04
C ASP A 129 -29.33 -4.52 -0.69
N GLN A 130 -28.53 -5.23 0.11
CA GLN A 130 -27.43 -6.07 -0.36
C GLN A 130 -27.91 -7.22 -1.26
N GLU A 131 -29.07 -7.84 -0.99
CA GLU A 131 -29.61 -8.88 -1.90
C GLU A 131 -29.93 -8.30 -3.28
N ARG A 132 -30.47 -7.08 -3.32
CA ARG A 132 -30.78 -6.38 -4.58
C ARG A 132 -29.50 -5.97 -5.32
N GLU A 133 -28.47 -5.52 -4.60
CA GLU A 133 -27.15 -5.26 -5.19
C GLU A 133 -26.51 -6.55 -5.71
N TYR A 134 -26.61 -7.65 -4.96
CA TYR A 134 -26.14 -8.98 -5.40
C TYR A 134 -26.74 -9.38 -6.75
N ALA A 135 -28.04 -9.14 -6.96
CA ALA A 135 -28.68 -9.42 -8.23
C ALA A 135 -28.10 -8.62 -9.43
N THR A 136 -27.40 -7.51 -9.20
CA THR A 136 -26.75 -6.73 -10.27
C THR A 136 -25.31 -7.16 -10.57
N SER A 137 -24.67 -7.89 -9.65
CA SER A 137 -23.31 -8.43 -9.81
C SER A 137 -23.22 -9.49 -10.91
N PHE A 138 -22.00 -9.77 -11.39
CA PHE A 138 -21.76 -10.90 -12.30
C PHE A 138 -22.14 -12.23 -11.66
N HIS A 139 -21.84 -12.42 -10.37
CA HIS A 139 -22.22 -13.61 -9.61
C HIS A 139 -23.73 -13.81 -9.58
N GLY A 140 -24.50 -12.80 -9.16
CA GLY A 140 -25.96 -12.90 -9.09
C GLY A 140 -26.64 -13.11 -10.45
N LYS A 141 -26.15 -12.44 -11.50
CA LYS A 141 -26.64 -12.64 -12.88
C LYS A 141 -26.35 -14.04 -13.41
N ALA A 142 -25.20 -14.62 -13.07
CA ALA A 142 -24.87 -16.00 -13.44
C ALA A 142 -25.69 -17.02 -12.64
N LEU A 143 -25.83 -16.82 -11.33
CA LEU A 143 -26.66 -17.68 -10.47
C LEU A 143 -28.12 -17.69 -10.94
N ALA A 144 -28.66 -16.53 -11.33
CA ALA A 144 -30.01 -16.42 -11.87
C ALA A 144 -30.21 -17.18 -13.20
N ARG A 145 -29.12 -17.47 -13.93
CA ARG A 145 -29.11 -18.32 -15.12
C ARG A 145 -28.88 -19.81 -14.81
N GLY A 146 -28.77 -20.17 -13.53
CA GLY A 146 -28.56 -21.54 -13.07
C GLY A 146 -27.09 -21.96 -12.93
N ASP A 147 -26.14 -21.04 -13.05
CA ASP A 147 -24.73 -21.32 -12.78
C ASP A 147 -24.48 -21.36 -11.27
N GLU A 148 -24.46 -22.56 -10.68
CA GLU A 148 -24.25 -22.74 -9.24
C GLU A 148 -22.78 -22.64 -8.80
N ALA A 149 -21.85 -22.58 -9.77
CA ALA A 149 -20.41 -22.49 -9.52
C ALA A 149 -19.94 -21.06 -9.20
N VAL A 150 -20.86 -20.09 -9.13
CA VAL A 150 -20.57 -18.72 -8.74
C VAL A 150 -20.79 -18.49 -7.24
N ALA A 151 -20.16 -17.43 -6.73
CA ALA A 151 -20.29 -17.04 -5.33
C ALA A 151 -21.73 -16.60 -4.99
N THR A 152 -22.18 -17.00 -3.82
CA THR A 152 -23.42 -16.62 -3.14
C THR A 152 -23.07 -15.99 -1.79
N CYS A 153 -24.08 -15.65 -0.99
CA CYS A 153 -23.87 -15.03 0.33
C CYS A 153 -22.94 -15.86 1.23
N ILE A 154 -23.07 -17.18 1.20
CA ILE A 154 -22.36 -18.08 2.13
C ILE A 154 -20.89 -18.28 1.76
N ASP A 155 -20.50 -18.05 0.50
CA ASP A 155 -19.11 -18.25 0.08
C ASP A 155 -18.19 -17.13 0.59
N CYS A 156 -18.77 -15.95 0.85
CA CYS A 156 -18.10 -14.82 1.47
C CYS A 156 -18.32 -14.77 2.99
N HIS A 157 -19.55 -14.99 3.47
CA HIS A 157 -19.89 -14.78 4.89
C HIS A 157 -19.86 -16.05 5.75
N GLY A 158 -19.81 -17.24 5.14
CA GLY A 158 -20.12 -18.50 5.82
C GLY A 158 -21.62 -18.78 5.89
N HIS A 159 -21.97 -19.98 6.36
CA HIS A 159 -23.36 -20.43 6.52
C HIS A 159 -23.72 -20.74 7.99
N HIS A 160 -22.74 -21.21 8.78
CA HIS A 160 -22.75 -21.30 10.23
C HIS A 160 -21.45 -20.65 10.76
N GLY A 161 -21.48 -20.12 11.99
CA GLY A 161 -20.33 -19.41 12.54
C GLY A 161 -20.14 -18.05 11.88
N VAL A 162 -21.23 -17.45 11.40
CA VAL A 162 -21.19 -16.20 10.62
C VAL A 162 -20.76 -15.08 11.56
N ARG A 163 -19.70 -14.37 11.18
CA ARG A 163 -19.14 -13.27 11.98
C ARG A 163 -19.47 -11.92 11.39
N THR A 164 -19.45 -10.89 12.23
CA THR A 164 -19.54 -9.50 11.75
C THR A 164 -18.32 -9.15 10.91
N ALA A 165 -18.47 -8.27 9.92
CA ALA A 165 -17.34 -7.84 9.06
C ALA A 165 -16.22 -7.11 9.83
N SER A 166 -16.47 -6.69 11.08
CA SER A 166 -15.48 -6.10 11.97
C SER A 166 -14.67 -7.13 12.78
N SER A 167 -15.07 -8.40 12.79
CA SER A 167 -14.30 -9.47 13.46
C SER A 167 -13.10 -9.85 12.58
N PRO A 168 -11.86 -9.85 13.13
CA PRO A 168 -10.66 -10.27 12.41
C PRO A 168 -10.72 -11.70 11.84
N GLU A 169 -11.55 -12.56 12.42
CA GLU A 169 -11.77 -13.95 12.01
C GLU A 169 -12.85 -14.09 10.92
N ALA A 170 -13.50 -12.99 10.53
CA ALA A 170 -14.50 -13.01 9.47
C ALA A 170 -13.80 -13.11 8.09
N PRO A 171 -14.29 -13.93 7.14
CA PRO A 171 -13.67 -14.00 5.82
C PRO A 171 -13.77 -12.67 5.04
N VAL A 172 -14.73 -11.82 5.39
CA VAL A 172 -14.93 -10.48 4.81
C VAL A 172 -14.23 -9.35 5.58
N TYR A 173 -13.42 -9.67 6.60
CA TYR A 173 -12.57 -8.69 7.27
C TYR A 173 -11.49 -8.18 6.30
N PRO A 174 -11.08 -6.91 6.31
CA PRO A 174 -10.22 -6.32 5.27
C PRO A 174 -9.00 -7.16 4.89
N THR A 175 -8.25 -7.68 5.86
CA THR A 175 -7.04 -8.50 5.61
C THR A 175 -7.34 -9.87 4.98
N ASN A 176 -8.58 -10.34 5.09
CA ASN A 176 -9.02 -11.67 4.65
C ASN A 176 -9.76 -11.63 3.31
N VAL A 177 -10.24 -10.46 2.86
CA VAL A 177 -11.02 -10.33 1.62
C VAL A 177 -10.28 -10.89 0.42
N ALA A 178 -8.99 -10.59 0.28
CA ALA A 178 -8.19 -11.06 -0.85
C ALA A 178 -8.10 -12.60 -0.89
N GLU A 179 -7.97 -13.24 0.27
CA GLU A 179 -8.00 -14.70 0.39
C GLU A 179 -9.39 -15.26 0.08
N THR A 180 -10.45 -14.62 0.56
CA THR A 180 -11.84 -15.01 0.28
C THR A 180 -12.13 -14.98 -1.23
N CYS A 181 -11.69 -13.94 -1.94
CA CYS A 181 -11.80 -13.87 -3.39
C CYS A 181 -10.96 -14.97 -4.08
N ALA A 182 -9.74 -15.19 -3.60
CA ALA A 182 -8.78 -16.12 -4.18
C ALA A 182 -9.25 -17.58 -4.17
N ARG A 183 -10.10 -17.99 -3.23
CA ARG A 183 -10.73 -19.34 -3.22
C ARG A 183 -11.32 -19.74 -4.57
N CYS A 184 -11.88 -18.76 -5.29
CA CYS A 184 -12.42 -18.95 -6.64
C CYS A 184 -11.53 -18.31 -7.70
N HIS A 185 -10.97 -17.12 -7.45
CA HIS A 185 -10.23 -16.34 -8.43
C HIS A 185 -8.77 -16.76 -8.62
N GLU A 186 -8.22 -17.66 -7.79
CA GLU A 186 -6.94 -18.36 -8.08
C GLU A 186 -7.18 -19.78 -8.62
N ASN A 187 -8.44 -20.23 -8.75
CA ASN A 187 -8.78 -21.55 -9.25
C ASN A 187 -8.86 -21.55 -10.79
N HIS A 188 -7.85 -22.14 -11.44
CA HIS A 188 -7.78 -22.20 -12.90
C HIS A 188 -8.95 -22.95 -13.55
N GLU A 189 -9.41 -24.06 -12.96
CA GLU A 189 -10.53 -24.84 -13.51
C GLU A 189 -11.83 -24.03 -13.49
N LEU A 190 -12.04 -23.22 -12.45
CA LEU A 190 -13.22 -22.38 -12.31
C LEU A 190 -13.14 -21.12 -13.19
N MET A 191 -11.96 -20.52 -13.33
CA MET A 191 -11.78 -19.24 -14.02
C MET A 191 -11.53 -19.36 -15.52
N ALA A 192 -10.88 -20.44 -16.00
CA ALA A 192 -10.54 -20.61 -17.41
C ALA A 192 -11.76 -20.55 -18.35
N PRO A 193 -12.92 -21.21 -18.07
CA PRO A 193 -14.10 -21.10 -18.92
C PRO A 193 -14.68 -19.67 -19.02
N ARG A 194 -14.29 -18.80 -18.08
CA ARG A 194 -14.76 -17.41 -17.96
C ARG A 194 -13.72 -16.41 -18.48
N GLY A 195 -12.55 -16.87 -18.92
CA GLY A 195 -11.47 -16.01 -19.42
C GLY A 195 -10.87 -15.09 -18.37
N ILE A 196 -11.00 -15.43 -17.08
CA ILE A 196 -10.47 -14.64 -15.98
C ILE A 196 -9.06 -15.19 -15.66
N PRO A 197 -8.01 -14.35 -15.60
CA PRO A 197 -6.68 -14.80 -15.13
C PRO A 197 -6.75 -15.32 -13.68
N VAL A 198 -5.68 -15.93 -13.17
CA VAL A 198 -5.65 -16.44 -11.78
C VAL A 198 -4.54 -15.85 -10.93
N ASP A 199 -3.86 -14.83 -11.45
CA ASP A 199 -2.69 -14.21 -10.82
C ASP A 199 -3.02 -12.88 -10.10
N GLN A 200 -4.30 -12.50 -9.99
CA GLN A 200 -4.69 -11.17 -9.49
C GLN A 200 -4.33 -10.96 -8.03
N ARG A 201 -4.54 -11.96 -7.17
CA ARG A 201 -4.16 -11.85 -5.76
C ARG A 201 -2.65 -11.74 -5.63
N LYS A 202 -1.86 -12.57 -6.32
CA LYS A 202 -0.39 -12.45 -6.34
C LYS A 202 0.08 -11.11 -6.87
N ARG A 203 -0.58 -10.56 -7.88
CA ARG A 203 -0.38 -9.18 -8.37
C ARG A 203 -0.68 -8.13 -7.31
N TRP A 204 -1.77 -8.28 -6.56
CA TRP A 204 -2.23 -7.35 -5.53
C TRP A 204 -1.39 -7.39 -4.25
N GLU A 205 -0.97 -8.56 -3.78
CA GLU A 205 -0.17 -8.71 -2.55
C GLU A 205 1.10 -7.84 -2.57
N ARG A 206 1.71 -7.71 -3.76
CA ARG A 206 2.91 -6.89 -4.03
C ARG A 206 2.63 -5.46 -4.47
N SER A 207 1.36 -5.11 -4.68
CA SER A 207 0.97 -3.72 -4.93
C SER A 207 1.17 -2.86 -3.68
N VAL A 208 1.17 -1.54 -3.82
CA VAL A 208 1.23 -0.62 -2.68
C VAL A 208 0.09 -0.83 -1.69
N HIS A 209 -1.08 -1.26 -2.17
CA HIS A 209 -2.23 -1.53 -1.32
C HIS A 209 -2.07 -2.85 -0.56
N GLY A 210 -1.62 -3.90 -1.23
CA GLY A 210 -1.34 -5.20 -0.59
C GLY A 210 -0.25 -5.07 0.48
N VAL A 211 0.86 -4.39 0.17
CA VAL A 211 1.94 -4.12 1.13
C VAL A 211 1.43 -3.27 2.30
N ALA A 212 0.63 -2.23 2.06
CA ALA A 212 0.08 -1.42 3.13
C ALA A 212 -0.87 -2.23 4.04
N LEU A 213 -1.75 -3.05 3.46
CA LEU A 213 -2.72 -3.83 4.22
C LEU A 213 -2.06 -4.99 4.99
N LEU A 214 -1.26 -5.80 4.30
CA LEU A 214 -0.73 -7.07 4.84
C LEU A 214 0.53 -6.87 5.67
N GLU A 215 1.46 -6.01 5.23
CA GLU A 215 2.76 -5.84 5.91
C GLU A 215 2.72 -4.70 6.94
N LYS A 216 2.01 -3.61 6.65
CA LYS A 216 1.93 -2.44 7.55
C LYS A 216 0.70 -2.43 8.44
N GLY A 217 -0.25 -3.35 8.23
CA GLY A 217 -1.50 -3.42 9.00
C GLY A 217 -2.43 -2.22 8.79
N ASP A 218 -2.31 -1.52 7.66
CA ASP A 218 -3.19 -0.39 7.33
C ASP A 218 -4.53 -0.89 6.79
N LEU A 219 -5.51 -1.02 7.69
CA LEU A 219 -6.87 -1.48 7.35
C LEU A 219 -7.64 -0.53 6.42
N TYR A 220 -7.14 0.69 6.18
CA TYR A 220 -7.73 1.61 5.20
C TYR A 220 -7.17 1.40 3.79
N ALA A 221 -6.11 0.61 3.64
CA ALA A 221 -5.58 0.26 2.34
C ALA A 221 -6.61 -0.61 1.57
N PRO A 222 -6.93 -0.27 0.32
CA PRO A 222 -8.00 -0.93 -0.41
C PRO A 222 -7.63 -2.36 -0.83
N THR A 223 -8.60 -3.25 -0.74
CA THR A 223 -8.55 -4.63 -1.19
C THR A 223 -9.53 -4.86 -2.35
N CYS A 224 -9.72 -6.11 -2.78
CA CYS A 224 -10.41 -6.45 -4.04
C CYS A 224 -11.80 -5.80 -4.16
N ASN A 225 -12.58 -5.81 -3.09
CA ASN A 225 -13.94 -5.27 -3.07
C ASN A 225 -14.01 -3.73 -3.07
N ASP A 226 -12.95 -3.02 -2.72
CA ASP A 226 -12.95 -1.54 -2.75
C ASP A 226 -12.92 -1.00 -4.18
N CYS A 227 -12.34 -1.76 -5.12
CA CYS A 227 -12.34 -1.43 -6.55
C CYS A 227 -13.46 -2.12 -7.34
N HIS A 228 -13.75 -3.39 -7.03
CA HIS A 228 -14.75 -4.18 -7.74
C HIS A 228 -16.16 -4.08 -7.14
N GLY A 229 -16.30 -3.45 -5.97
CA GLY A 229 -17.56 -3.41 -5.23
C GLY A 229 -17.82 -4.68 -4.41
N ASN A 230 -18.79 -4.58 -3.52
CA ASN A 230 -19.20 -5.66 -2.61
C ASN A 230 -20.37 -6.44 -3.19
N HIS A 231 -21.58 -6.19 -2.71
CA HIS A 231 -22.72 -6.98 -3.14
C HIS A 231 -23.03 -6.73 -4.62
N GLY A 232 -22.71 -5.56 -5.18
CA GLY A 232 -22.72 -5.31 -6.63
C GLY A 232 -21.46 -5.76 -7.40
N ALA A 233 -20.62 -6.65 -6.84
CA ALA A 233 -19.28 -7.00 -7.34
C ALA A 233 -19.23 -7.13 -8.87
N THR A 234 -18.57 -6.16 -9.48
CA THR A 234 -18.43 -6.00 -10.93
C THR A 234 -17.11 -5.29 -11.21
N PRO A 235 -16.25 -5.84 -12.07
CA PRO A 235 -15.07 -5.11 -12.53
C PRO A 235 -15.46 -3.75 -13.09
N PRO A 236 -14.80 -2.66 -12.67
CA PRO A 236 -15.09 -1.35 -13.20
C PRO A 236 -14.83 -1.34 -14.71
N GLY A 237 -15.77 -0.75 -15.47
CA GLY A 237 -15.53 -0.45 -16.88
C GLY A 237 -14.37 0.53 -17.03
N LEU A 238 -13.70 0.52 -18.19
CA LEU A 238 -12.48 1.31 -18.41
C LEU A 238 -12.68 2.81 -18.16
N ASP A 239 -13.84 3.35 -18.54
CA ASP A 239 -14.21 4.76 -18.35
C ASP A 239 -14.47 5.12 -16.87
N SER A 240 -14.77 4.12 -16.04
CA SER A 240 -15.10 4.30 -14.62
C SER A 240 -13.88 4.20 -13.70
N ILE A 241 -12.73 3.77 -14.21
CA ILE A 241 -11.51 3.55 -13.41
C ILE A 241 -11.05 4.85 -12.73
N ALA A 242 -11.06 5.98 -13.45
CA ALA A 242 -10.71 7.27 -12.86
C ALA A 242 -11.70 7.69 -11.74
N PHE A 243 -12.95 7.22 -11.79
CA PHE A 243 -13.92 7.46 -10.72
C PHE A 243 -13.65 6.58 -9.50
N VAL A 244 -13.33 5.29 -9.70
CA VAL A 244 -13.01 4.34 -8.63
C VAL A 244 -11.75 4.76 -7.88
N CYS A 245 -10.62 4.95 -8.60
CA CYS A 245 -9.38 5.42 -7.98
C CYS A 245 -9.56 6.81 -7.34
N GLY A 246 -10.35 7.67 -8.00
CA GLY A 246 -10.61 9.04 -7.55
C GLY A 246 -11.47 9.18 -6.29
N GLN A 247 -12.09 8.11 -5.77
CA GLN A 247 -12.74 8.17 -4.46
C GLN A 247 -11.74 8.40 -3.33
N CYS A 248 -10.51 7.87 -3.48
CA CYS A 248 -9.41 8.04 -2.53
C CYS A 248 -8.34 8.99 -3.07
N HIS A 249 -7.93 8.85 -4.34
CA HIS A 249 -6.95 9.68 -5.05
C HIS A 249 -7.60 10.89 -5.73
N GLY A 250 -8.44 11.62 -4.97
CA GLY A 250 -9.27 12.69 -5.52
C GLY A 250 -8.48 13.87 -6.11
N ARG A 251 -7.26 14.11 -5.60
CA ARG A 251 -6.41 15.21 -6.07
C ARG A 251 -5.79 14.89 -7.43
N GLU A 252 -5.19 13.72 -7.55
CA GLU A 252 -4.57 13.20 -8.77
C GLU A 252 -5.63 13.04 -9.86
N ALA A 253 -6.78 12.44 -9.53
CA ALA A 253 -7.90 12.28 -10.46
C ALA A 253 -8.43 13.63 -10.94
N LYS A 254 -8.50 14.65 -10.06
CA LYS A 254 -8.92 16.00 -10.45
C LYS A 254 -7.94 16.65 -11.42
N LEU A 255 -6.64 16.56 -11.14
CA LEU A 255 -5.60 17.11 -12.02
C LEU A 255 -5.61 16.43 -13.39
N PHE A 256 -5.65 15.09 -13.41
CA PHE A 256 -5.71 14.34 -14.66
C PHE A 256 -6.94 14.72 -15.50
N ARG A 257 -8.14 14.73 -14.90
CA ARG A 257 -9.39 15.05 -15.63
C ARG A 257 -9.41 16.46 -16.23
N ALA A 258 -8.66 17.39 -15.63
CA ALA A 258 -8.52 18.77 -16.09
C ALA A 258 -7.36 18.96 -17.10
N SER A 259 -6.52 17.95 -17.30
CA SER A 259 -5.35 18.03 -18.18
C SER A 259 -5.70 17.78 -19.65
N ALA A 260 -4.91 18.35 -20.55
CA ALA A 260 -4.98 18.05 -21.99
C ALA A 260 -4.69 16.57 -22.31
N LYS A 261 -3.98 15.87 -21.41
CA LYS A 261 -3.71 14.43 -21.55
C LYS A 261 -4.99 13.60 -21.50
N ARG A 262 -5.98 13.98 -20.68
CA ARG A 262 -7.27 13.30 -20.64
C ARG A 262 -7.99 13.41 -21.97
N ASP A 263 -8.02 14.61 -22.55
CA ASP A 263 -8.65 14.83 -23.86
C ASP A 263 -7.90 14.04 -24.95
N GLY A 264 -6.58 13.96 -24.87
CA GLY A 264 -5.77 13.10 -25.74
C GLY A 264 -6.06 11.61 -25.58
N PHE A 265 -6.30 11.12 -24.35
CA PHE A 265 -6.68 9.72 -24.10
C PHE A 265 -8.07 9.39 -24.67
N GLU A 266 -9.01 10.32 -24.54
CA GLU A 266 -10.37 10.19 -25.10
C GLU A 266 -10.31 10.07 -26.63
N GLN A 267 -9.55 10.95 -27.30
CA GLN A 267 -9.31 10.88 -28.74
C GLN A 267 -8.59 9.60 -29.17
N HIS A 268 -7.54 9.18 -28.45
CA HIS A 268 -6.84 7.92 -28.77
C HIS A 268 -7.76 6.70 -28.63
N ARG A 269 -8.68 6.71 -27.65
CA ARG A 269 -9.65 5.62 -27.47
C ARG A 269 -10.58 5.49 -28.68
N GLU A 270 -11.04 6.62 -29.22
CA GLU A 270 -11.84 6.64 -30.45
C GLU A 270 -11.04 6.07 -31.63
N PHE A 271 -9.79 6.51 -31.83
CA PHE A 271 -8.96 5.98 -32.92
C PHE A 271 -8.61 4.50 -32.77
N LEU A 272 -8.37 4.01 -31.54
CA LEU A 272 -8.06 2.61 -31.29
C LEU A 272 -9.26 1.68 -31.55
N GLN A 273 -10.50 2.18 -31.41
CA GLN A 273 -11.68 1.41 -31.81
C GLN A 273 -11.70 1.14 -33.32
N ASP A 274 -11.20 2.09 -34.12
CA ASP A 274 -11.09 1.94 -35.58
C ASP A 274 -9.90 1.06 -36.00
N ALA A 275 -8.83 1.00 -35.19
CA ALA A 275 -7.62 0.23 -35.47
C ALA A 275 -7.81 -1.30 -35.43
N GLY A 276 -8.86 -1.81 -34.78
CA GLY A 276 -9.17 -3.24 -34.73
C GLY A 276 -8.05 -4.09 -34.13
N GLU A 277 -7.73 -5.23 -34.76
CA GLU A 277 -6.74 -6.19 -34.23
C GLU A 277 -5.28 -5.73 -34.35
N ASP A 278 -4.99 -4.83 -35.29
CA ASP A 278 -3.66 -4.28 -35.56
C ASP A 278 -3.19 -3.29 -34.46
N GLY A 279 -4.12 -2.81 -33.63
CA GLY A 279 -3.84 -2.02 -32.43
C GLY A 279 -2.98 -0.78 -32.70
N CYS A 280 -1.93 -0.58 -31.90
CA CYS A 280 -1.04 0.57 -32.06
C CYS A 280 -0.31 0.58 -33.41
N ALA A 281 0.03 -0.60 -33.95
CA ALA A 281 0.75 -0.73 -35.21
C ALA A 281 -0.11 -0.35 -36.44
N ALA A 282 -1.43 -0.21 -36.28
CA ALA A 282 -2.31 0.30 -37.33
C ALA A 282 -2.01 1.77 -37.70
N CYS A 283 -1.50 2.54 -36.73
CA CYS A 283 -1.24 3.98 -36.88
C CYS A 283 0.21 4.37 -36.61
N HIS A 284 0.94 3.60 -35.80
CA HIS A 284 2.34 3.83 -35.47
C HIS A 284 3.25 2.87 -36.25
N SER A 285 4.34 3.39 -36.78
CA SER A 285 5.39 2.61 -37.44
C SER A 285 6.75 2.87 -36.82
N ASP A 286 7.64 1.89 -36.90
CA ASP A 286 9.07 2.03 -36.55
C ASP A 286 9.63 3.33 -37.16
N PRO A 287 10.30 4.20 -36.37
CA PRO A 287 10.81 3.98 -35.01
C PRO A 287 9.95 4.48 -33.84
N ASP A 288 8.65 4.71 -34.03
CA ASP A 288 7.78 5.09 -32.92
C ASP A 288 7.69 3.95 -31.88
N PRO A 289 8.09 4.16 -30.60
CA PRO A 289 8.01 3.12 -29.58
C PRO A 289 6.59 2.59 -29.37
N ALA A 290 5.56 3.41 -29.62
CA ALA A 290 4.17 2.97 -29.51
C ALA A 290 3.82 1.85 -30.50
N ALA A 291 4.53 1.72 -31.64
CA ALA A 291 4.32 0.62 -32.59
C ALA A 291 4.66 -0.76 -31.98
N SER A 292 5.58 -0.79 -31.01
CA SER A 292 6.00 -2.00 -30.31
C SER A 292 5.20 -2.29 -29.03
N TYR A 293 4.31 -1.38 -28.63
CA TYR A 293 3.54 -1.52 -27.40
C TYR A 293 2.45 -2.59 -27.54
N THR A 294 2.53 -3.63 -26.72
CA THR A 294 1.58 -4.75 -26.71
C THR A 294 0.63 -4.71 -25.50
N GLY A 295 0.52 -3.57 -24.82
CA GLY A 295 -0.35 -3.42 -23.66
C GLY A 295 -1.85 -3.37 -24.02
N PRO A 296 -2.72 -2.95 -23.09
CA PRO A 296 -4.17 -2.98 -23.30
C PRO A 296 -4.58 -2.23 -24.58
N ARG A 297 -5.40 -2.89 -25.41
CA ARG A 297 -5.93 -2.33 -26.67
C ARG A 297 -6.91 -1.17 -26.49
N GLU A 298 -7.28 -0.87 -25.25
CA GLU A 298 -8.10 0.27 -24.87
C GLU A 298 -7.39 1.02 -23.74
N LEU A 299 -7.02 2.29 -23.98
CA LEU A 299 -6.38 3.13 -22.97
C LEU A 299 -7.37 3.46 -21.86
N SER A 300 -7.09 2.97 -20.67
CA SER A 300 -7.78 3.40 -19.45
C SER A 300 -6.91 4.37 -18.67
N ASP A 301 -7.50 5.50 -18.29
CA ASP A 301 -6.88 6.65 -17.62
C ASP A 301 -5.73 6.28 -16.67
N CYS A 302 -6.03 5.79 -15.47
CA CYS A 302 -5.03 5.57 -14.42
C CYS A 302 -4.21 4.30 -14.64
N ILE A 303 -4.85 3.18 -15.01
CA ILE A 303 -4.18 1.87 -15.09
C ILE A 303 -3.24 1.74 -16.29
N THR A 304 -3.38 2.60 -17.31
CA THR A 304 -2.39 2.70 -18.40
C THR A 304 -1.03 3.07 -17.84
N CYS A 305 -0.95 4.01 -16.89
CA CYS A 305 0.32 4.40 -16.29
C CYS A 305 0.69 3.56 -15.05
N HIS A 306 -0.30 3.23 -14.22
CA HIS A 306 -0.06 2.66 -12.89
C HIS A 306 -0.17 1.13 -12.79
N GLY A 307 -0.63 0.45 -13.85
CA GLY A 307 -0.99 -0.96 -13.76
C GLY A 307 -2.33 -1.16 -13.07
N ASN A 308 -2.79 -2.42 -12.97
CA ASN A 308 -4.10 -2.77 -12.44
C ASN A 308 -4.03 -3.43 -11.05
N HIS A 309 -3.87 -4.75 -10.97
CA HIS A 309 -3.73 -5.48 -9.72
C HIS A 309 -2.32 -5.33 -9.15
N SER A 310 -1.31 -4.99 -9.96
CA SER A 310 0.05 -4.66 -9.50
C SER A 310 0.31 -3.16 -9.54
N VAL A 311 -0.53 -2.37 -8.86
CA VAL A 311 -0.23 -0.95 -8.67
C VAL A 311 1.00 -0.82 -7.79
N VAL A 312 2.15 -0.58 -8.39
CA VAL A 312 3.39 -0.40 -7.67
C VAL A 312 3.57 1.05 -7.26
N ARG A 313 4.49 1.28 -6.33
CA ARG A 313 4.77 2.63 -5.86
C ARG A 313 5.31 3.43 -7.05
N PRO A 314 4.65 4.54 -7.45
CA PRO A 314 5.15 5.35 -8.54
C PRO A 314 6.53 5.84 -8.16
N ASN A 315 7.50 5.56 -9.03
CA ASN A 315 8.89 5.89 -8.83
C ASN A 315 9.41 6.61 -10.08
N VAL A 316 10.60 7.22 -10.01
CA VAL A 316 11.10 8.08 -11.09
C VAL A 316 11.23 7.35 -12.44
N THR A 317 11.29 6.02 -12.45
CA THR A 317 11.28 5.20 -13.68
C THR A 317 10.03 5.40 -14.54
N MET A 318 8.88 5.76 -13.94
CA MET A 318 7.64 5.96 -14.70
C MET A 318 7.70 7.15 -15.66
N LEU A 319 8.59 8.12 -15.39
CA LEU A 319 8.68 9.34 -16.17
C LEU A 319 9.62 9.20 -17.38
N GLY A 320 10.32 8.08 -17.59
CA GLY A 320 11.07 7.85 -18.84
C GLY A 320 12.47 7.29 -18.68
N LEU A 321 13.39 7.68 -19.57
CA LEU A 321 14.75 7.18 -19.63
C LEU A 321 15.51 7.58 -18.36
N MET A 322 15.92 6.55 -17.62
CA MET A 322 16.61 6.67 -16.35
C MET A 322 17.95 7.41 -16.52
N PRO A 323 18.46 8.06 -15.45
CA PRO A 323 19.89 8.30 -15.39
C PRO A 323 20.63 6.96 -15.48
N ASP A 324 21.86 6.98 -16.01
CA ASP A 324 22.65 5.77 -16.25
C ASP A 324 22.82 4.91 -14.98
N THR A 325 22.78 5.55 -13.80
CA THR A 325 22.85 4.88 -12.51
C THR A 325 21.90 5.50 -11.48
N PRO A 326 21.44 4.73 -10.48
CA PRO A 326 20.77 5.30 -9.30
C PRO A 326 21.72 6.17 -8.46
N CYS A 327 23.04 5.99 -8.58
CA CYS A 327 24.04 6.84 -7.89
C CYS A 327 23.94 8.30 -8.35
N ALA A 328 23.58 8.53 -9.61
CA ALA A 328 23.42 9.87 -10.17
C ALA A 328 22.36 10.72 -9.45
N MET A 329 21.40 10.07 -8.79
CA MET A 329 20.34 10.76 -8.04
C MET A 329 20.82 11.39 -6.72
N CYS A 330 22.00 11.00 -6.23
CA CYS A 330 22.51 11.43 -4.93
C CYS A 330 23.94 11.98 -4.96
N HIS A 331 24.77 11.50 -5.89
CA HIS A 331 26.23 11.67 -5.86
C HIS A 331 26.82 12.34 -7.10
N GLU A 332 26.09 12.38 -8.22
CA GLU A 332 26.61 12.98 -9.45
C GLU A 332 26.14 14.43 -9.62
N ASP A 333 26.80 15.14 -10.52
CA ASP A 333 26.47 16.51 -10.89
C ASP A 333 25.55 16.49 -12.11
N LEU A 334 24.36 17.10 -12.01
CA LEU A 334 23.36 17.16 -13.09
C LEU A 334 23.34 18.53 -13.80
N GLY A 335 24.42 19.31 -13.71
CA GLY A 335 24.63 20.54 -14.48
C GLY A 335 24.82 21.79 -13.62
N ASP A 336 24.66 22.96 -14.24
CA ASP A 336 25.08 24.25 -13.69
C ASP A 336 24.47 24.62 -12.33
N GLN A 337 23.26 24.14 -12.04
CA GLN A 337 22.55 24.39 -10.77
C GLN A 337 23.16 23.59 -9.59
N THR A 338 23.67 22.38 -9.85
CA THR A 338 24.30 21.50 -8.84
C THR A 338 25.82 21.63 -8.78
N ALA A 339 26.43 22.14 -9.84
CA ALA A 339 27.87 22.45 -9.91
C ALA A 339 28.32 23.50 -8.88
N ALA A 340 27.42 24.39 -8.46
CA ALA A 340 27.69 25.42 -7.45
C ALA A 340 27.74 24.87 -6.01
N LEU A 341 27.40 23.59 -5.79
CA LEU A 341 27.32 22.97 -4.47
C LEU A 341 28.56 22.10 -4.24
N ALA A 342 29.61 22.70 -3.67
CA ALA A 342 30.86 21.99 -3.40
C ALA A 342 30.64 20.81 -2.43
N GLU A 343 30.78 19.58 -2.92
CA GLU A 343 31.06 18.42 -2.07
C GLU A 343 32.57 18.30 -1.80
N MET A 344 32.93 17.64 -0.70
CA MET A 344 34.33 17.30 -0.46
C MET A 344 34.80 16.36 -1.59
N PRO A 345 35.88 16.69 -2.32
CA PRO A 345 36.34 15.89 -3.45
C PRO A 345 36.51 14.41 -3.11
N GLU A 346 36.96 14.11 -1.90
CA GLU A 346 37.19 12.74 -1.42
C GLU A 346 35.89 11.93 -1.31
N ILE A 347 34.77 12.58 -0.98
CA ILE A 347 33.45 11.93 -0.91
C ILE A 347 32.97 11.59 -2.32
N ARG A 348 33.08 12.56 -3.25
CA ARG A 348 32.70 12.36 -4.64
C ARG A 348 33.52 11.24 -5.28
N GLU A 349 34.84 11.30 -5.17
CA GLU A 349 35.75 10.28 -5.70
C GLU A 349 35.45 8.89 -5.12
N HIS A 350 35.12 8.80 -3.83
CA HIS A 350 34.73 7.52 -3.22
C HIS A 350 33.47 6.93 -3.89
N TYR A 351 32.42 7.72 -4.07
CA TYR A 351 31.18 7.21 -4.68
C TYR A 351 31.32 6.96 -6.19
N GLU A 352 32.13 7.74 -6.89
CA GLU A 352 32.51 7.46 -8.29
C GLU A 352 33.22 6.10 -8.40
N GLN A 353 34.20 5.82 -7.53
CA GLN A 353 34.89 4.52 -7.51
C GLN A 353 33.95 3.35 -7.21
N VAL A 354 33.04 3.51 -6.24
CA VAL A 354 32.03 2.49 -5.93
C VAL A 354 31.13 2.24 -7.13
N ARG A 355 30.60 3.31 -7.75
CA ARG A 355 29.77 3.22 -8.95
C ARG A 355 30.51 2.51 -10.08
N ASP A 356 31.72 2.93 -10.40
CA ASP A 356 32.49 2.38 -11.53
C ASP A 356 32.81 0.90 -11.30
N THR A 357 33.08 0.52 -10.06
CA THR A 357 33.26 -0.90 -9.67
C THR A 357 31.99 -1.72 -9.90
N LEU A 358 30.84 -1.20 -9.48
CA LEU A 358 29.55 -1.85 -9.67
C LEU A 358 29.16 -1.91 -11.15
N LEU A 359 29.43 -0.87 -11.93
CA LEU A 359 29.20 -0.85 -13.37
C LEU A 359 30.03 -1.89 -14.10
N ALA A 360 31.32 -2.02 -13.76
CA ALA A 360 32.18 -3.05 -14.33
C ALA A 360 31.71 -4.46 -13.97
N GLN A 361 31.22 -4.66 -12.74
CA GLN A 361 30.62 -5.92 -12.32
C GLN A 361 29.34 -6.23 -13.10
N ALA A 362 28.42 -5.27 -13.22
CA ALA A 362 27.19 -5.43 -13.98
C ALA A 362 27.47 -5.75 -15.45
N GLU A 363 28.47 -5.11 -16.06
CA GLU A 363 28.91 -5.41 -17.42
C GLU A 363 29.50 -6.83 -17.53
N SER A 364 30.31 -7.25 -16.56
CA SER A 364 30.84 -8.63 -16.48
C SER A 364 29.72 -9.68 -16.34
N ASP A 365 28.64 -9.33 -15.67
CA ASP A 365 27.45 -10.18 -15.50
C ASP A 365 26.51 -10.11 -16.71
N GLY A 366 26.85 -9.32 -17.74
CA GLY A 366 26.07 -9.16 -18.97
C GLY A 366 24.81 -8.30 -18.80
N LEU A 367 24.66 -7.59 -17.67
CA LEU A 367 23.48 -6.79 -17.38
C LEU A 367 23.48 -5.49 -18.18
N GLN A 368 22.36 -5.19 -18.84
CA GLN A 368 22.19 -3.98 -19.65
C GLN A 368 20.85 -3.29 -19.37
N GLY A 369 20.72 -2.04 -19.84
CA GLY A 369 19.49 -1.27 -19.73
C GLY A 369 18.90 -1.25 -18.32
N MET A 370 17.62 -1.61 -18.21
CA MET A 370 16.87 -1.62 -16.95
C MET A 370 17.27 -2.74 -15.98
N GLU A 371 17.71 -3.90 -16.47
CA GLU A 371 18.17 -4.99 -15.59
C GLU A 371 19.38 -4.56 -14.78
N ARG A 372 20.33 -3.88 -15.45
CA ARG A 372 21.46 -3.24 -14.79
C ARG A 372 21.01 -2.18 -13.80
N PHE A 373 20.00 -1.37 -14.13
CA PHE A 373 19.48 -0.36 -13.22
C PHE A 373 18.90 -0.99 -11.94
N ASP A 374 18.06 -2.02 -12.09
CA ASP A 374 17.44 -2.73 -10.97
C ASP A 374 18.47 -3.38 -10.06
N TRP A 375 19.47 -4.02 -10.66
CA TRP A 375 20.59 -4.59 -9.94
C TRP A 375 21.38 -3.53 -9.18
N LEU A 376 21.68 -2.38 -9.80
CA LEU A 376 22.36 -1.27 -9.13
C LEU A 376 21.55 -0.72 -7.95
N VAL A 377 20.22 -0.69 -8.05
CA VAL A 377 19.33 -0.29 -6.95
C VAL A 377 19.43 -1.27 -5.78
N ASP A 378 19.53 -2.57 -6.04
CA ASP A 378 19.77 -3.59 -5.00
C ASP A 378 21.13 -3.40 -4.36
N GLN A 379 22.19 -3.32 -5.17
CA GLN A 379 23.55 -3.13 -4.67
C GLN A 379 23.67 -1.86 -3.83
N ALA A 380 23.04 -0.77 -4.26
CA ALA A 380 23.03 0.48 -3.52
C ALA A 380 22.36 0.34 -2.15
N GLN A 381 21.28 -0.43 -2.01
CA GLN A 381 20.63 -0.67 -0.71
C GLN A 381 21.43 -1.60 0.20
N GLU A 382 22.30 -2.44 -0.37
CA GLU A 382 23.13 -3.40 0.35
C GLU A 382 24.53 -2.89 0.69
N LEU A 383 24.84 -1.62 0.43
CA LEU A 383 26.15 -1.06 0.76
C LEU A 383 26.42 -1.11 2.29
N PRO A 384 27.65 -1.46 2.73
CA PRO A 384 28.01 -1.58 4.16
C PRO A 384 27.63 -0.39 5.01
N TRP A 385 27.79 0.83 4.49
CA TRP A 385 27.46 2.07 5.19
C TRP A 385 25.99 2.47 5.09
N HIS A 386 25.20 1.85 4.21
CA HIS A 386 23.74 2.04 4.15
C HIS A 386 23.00 1.12 5.11
N THR A 387 23.60 0.00 5.46
CA THR A 387 22.99 -1.03 6.31
C THR A 387 23.50 -1.00 7.75
N GLU A 388 22.75 -1.66 8.63
CA GLU A 388 23.17 -2.06 9.97
C GLU A 388 22.68 -3.47 10.29
N THR A 389 23.30 -4.12 11.27
CA THR A 389 22.87 -5.44 11.76
C THR A 389 21.93 -5.24 12.94
N VAL A 390 20.73 -5.80 12.83
CA VAL A 390 19.73 -5.84 13.91
C VAL A 390 19.49 -7.29 14.33
N LEU A 391 19.20 -7.48 15.62
CA LEU A 391 18.77 -8.77 16.16
C LEU A 391 17.24 -8.88 16.02
N GLY A 392 16.79 -9.91 15.31
CA GLY A 392 15.38 -10.27 15.21
C GLY A 392 14.81 -10.81 16.52
N GLU A 393 13.48 -10.96 16.57
CA GLU A 393 12.77 -11.42 17.76
C GLU A 393 13.20 -12.81 18.22
N HIS A 394 13.75 -13.64 17.32
CA HIS A 394 14.27 -14.98 17.62
C HIS A 394 15.80 -15.03 17.71
N GLY A 395 16.48 -13.88 17.79
CA GLY A 395 17.94 -13.80 17.90
C GLY A 395 18.68 -14.01 16.59
N GLU A 396 17.99 -14.00 15.44
CA GLU A 396 18.66 -13.97 14.15
C GLU A 396 19.29 -12.59 13.89
N GLU A 397 20.54 -12.58 13.42
CA GLU A 397 21.14 -11.34 12.90
C GLU A 397 20.63 -11.09 11.49
N ARG A 398 19.91 -9.98 11.31
CA ARG A 398 19.44 -9.53 10.00
C ARG A 398 20.11 -8.21 9.65
N ARG A 399 20.63 -8.13 8.42
CA ARG A 399 21.11 -6.87 7.86
C ARG A 399 19.92 -6.08 7.32
N VAL A 400 19.75 -4.85 7.81
CA VAL A 400 18.66 -3.95 7.39
C VAL A 400 19.22 -2.61 6.95
N LEU A 401 18.51 -1.93 6.06
CA LEU A 401 18.81 -0.55 5.69
C LEU A 401 18.62 0.35 6.91
N ARG A 402 19.60 1.21 7.22
CA ARG A 402 19.47 2.22 8.28
C ARG A 402 18.35 3.17 7.93
N ASP A 403 17.68 3.70 8.95
CA ASP A 403 16.50 4.55 8.74
C ASP A 403 16.79 5.79 7.91
N GLU A 404 17.97 6.42 8.05
CA GLU A 404 18.33 7.55 7.21
C GLU A 404 18.35 7.18 5.71
N PHE A 405 18.85 6.01 5.34
CA PHE A 405 18.91 5.59 3.94
C PHE A 405 17.57 5.04 3.47
N ARG A 406 16.84 4.31 4.32
CA ARG A 406 15.47 3.88 4.04
C ARG A 406 14.59 5.07 3.69
N ASP A 407 14.71 6.13 4.47
CA ASP A 407 14.02 7.39 4.23
C ASP A 407 14.48 8.04 2.93
N LEU A 408 15.77 8.06 2.61
CA LEU A 408 16.24 8.62 1.33
C LEU A 408 15.66 7.85 0.13
N PHE A 409 15.81 6.53 0.06
CA PHE A 409 15.24 5.71 -1.02
C PHE A 409 13.72 5.86 -1.12
N THR A 410 13.05 5.94 0.03
CA THR A 410 11.60 6.13 0.14
C THR A 410 11.18 7.53 -0.30
N ARG A 411 11.77 8.60 0.25
CA ARG A 411 11.43 9.99 -0.02
C ARG A 411 11.77 10.36 -1.47
N PHE A 412 12.87 9.84 -1.99
CA PHE A 412 13.33 10.10 -3.35
C PHE A 412 12.78 9.12 -4.38
N ARG A 413 11.95 8.17 -3.95
CA ARG A 413 11.28 7.21 -4.83
C ARG A 413 12.25 6.56 -5.81
N ILE A 414 13.40 6.15 -5.30
CA ILE A 414 14.36 5.35 -6.04
C ILE A 414 13.85 3.92 -5.93
N GLY A 415 13.25 3.44 -7.02
CA GLY A 415 12.66 2.10 -7.11
C GLY A 415 13.13 1.38 -8.36
N LYS A 416 12.77 0.09 -8.45
CA LYS A 416 13.07 -0.73 -9.62
C LYS A 416 12.16 -0.40 -10.80
N ALA A 417 12.64 -0.69 -11.99
CA ALA A 417 11.94 -0.71 -13.26
C ALA A 417 11.20 -2.05 -13.49
N HIS A 418 11.55 -3.12 -12.77
CA HIS A 418 10.81 -4.39 -12.79
C HIS A 418 10.42 -4.88 -11.40
N HIS A 419 9.32 -5.64 -11.37
CA HIS A 419 8.83 -6.34 -10.20
C HIS A 419 8.59 -7.82 -10.50
N ALA A 420 9.18 -8.69 -9.69
CA ALA A 420 9.01 -10.13 -9.81
C ALA A 420 7.75 -10.64 -9.08
N PHE A 421 7.22 -11.77 -9.53
CA PHE A 421 6.30 -12.62 -8.78
C PHE A 421 6.24 -14.02 -9.33
N VAL A 422 5.83 -14.96 -8.49
CA VAL A 422 5.54 -16.32 -8.92
C VAL A 422 4.11 -16.38 -9.44
N ASP A 423 3.95 -16.80 -10.69
CA ASP A 423 2.65 -17.05 -11.29
C ASP A 423 2.01 -18.29 -10.64
N PRO A 424 0.82 -18.17 -10.02
CA PRO A 424 0.19 -19.28 -9.34
C PRO A 424 -0.26 -20.41 -10.29
N ALA A 425 -0.45 -20.15 -11.59
CA ALA A 425 -0.84 -21.17 -12.56
C ALA A 425 0.33 -22.02 -13.03
N THR A 426 1.52 -21.43 -13.18
CA THR A 426 2.70 -22.09 -13.79
C THR A 426 3.79 -22.41 -12.78
N GLY A 427 3.83 -21.71 -11.64
CA GLY A 427 4.93 -21.75 -10.68
C GLY A 427 6.19 -21.02 -11.14
N GLU A 428 6.16 -20.37 -12.30
CA GLU A 428 7.30 -19.64 -12.87
C GLU A 428 7.40 -18.23 -12.30
N GLU A 429 8.62 -17.73 -12.13
CA GLU A 429 8.85 -16.32 -11.83
C GLU A 429 8.60 -15.47 -13.07
N ARG A 430 7.74 -14.47 -12.92
CA ARG A 430 7.41 -13.47 -13.93
C ARG A 430 7.96 -12.12 -13.51
N LEU A 431 8.63 -11.45 -14.44
CA LEU A 431 9.05 -10.06 -14.30
C LEU A 431 8.04 -9.14 -14.97
N GLU A 432 7.52 -8.18 -14.22
CA GLU A 432 6.58 -7.18 -14.69
C GLU A 432 7.26 -5.80 -14.74
N LYS A 433 7.35 -5.24 -15.94
CA LYS A 433 7.95 -3.93 -16.19
C LYS A 433 7.03 -2.81 -15.66
N VAL A 434 7.62 -1.83 -14.99
CA VAL A 434 6.98 -0.55 -14.65
C VAL A 434 6.73 0.22 -15.94
N ARG A 435 5.46 0.58 -16.19
CA ARG A 435 5.10 1.34 -17.38
C ARG A 435 5.72 2.73 -17.35
N GLN A 436 6.32 3.12 -18.46
CA GLN A 436 6.99 4.42 -18.61
C GLN A 436 6.28 5.28 -19.64
N CYS A 437 6.35 6.60 -19.46
CA CYS A 437 5.87 7.55 -20.47
C CYS A 437 6.52 7.30 -21.85
N THR A 438 7.79 6.88 -21.87
CA THR A 438 8.56 6.59 -23.09
C THR A 438 8.19 5.30 -23.79
N ASP A 439 7.38 4.43 -23.17
CA ASP A 439 6.82 3.26 -23.85
C ASP A 439 5.85 3.68 -24.97
N CYS A 440 5.24 4.86 -24.85
CA CYS A 440 4.36 5.45 -25.87
C CYS A 440 4.91 6.77 -26.46
N HIS A 441 5.74 7.51 -25.74
CA HIS A 441 6.24 8.83 -26.13
C HIS A 441 7.77 8.89 -26.09
N GLY A 442 8.40 8.41 -27.16
CA GLY A 442 9.85 8.44 -27.33
C GLY A 442 10.36 9.70 -28.04
N PRO A 443 11.69 9.92 -28.01
CA PRO A 443 12.34 11.00 -28.76
C PRO A 443 12.20 10.82 -30.28
N GLU A 444 11.91 9.60 -30.75
CA GLU A 444 11.76 9.26 -32.17
C GLU A 444 10.29 9.21 -32.62
N SER A 445 9.33 9.65 -31.78
CA SER A 445 7.92 9.70 -32.16
C SER A 445 7.71 10.71 -33.31
N THR A 446 7.09 10.25 -34.40
CA THR A 446 7.02 10.97 -35.69
C THR A 446 5.66 11.63 -35.97
N LEU A 447 4.66 11.42 -35.11
CA LEU A 447 3.25 11.78 -35.37
C LEU A 447 2.86 13.20 -34.96
N ALA A 448 3.74 13.97 -34.31
CA ALA A 448 3.52 15.39 -34.02
C ALA A 448 4.77 16.19 -34.39
N ASP A 449 4.59 17.44 -34.82
CA ASP A 449 5.69 18.34 -35.23
C ASP A 449 6.78 18.55 -34.15
N GLU A 450 6.56 18.12 -32.91
CA GLU A 450 7.59 17.85 -31.88
C GLU A 450 7.13 16.73 -30.91
N PRO A 451 8.03 15.94 -30.30
CA PRO A 451 7.68 14.90 -29.33
C PRO A 451 7.32 15.50 -27.96
N VAL A 452 6.22 16.26 -27.89
CA VAL A 452 5.78 17.03 -26.71
C VAL A 452 5.74 16.18 -25.44
N GLY A 453 5.23 14.94 -25.53
CA GLY A 453 5.16 14.02 -24.39
C GLY A 453 6.54 13.68 -23.81
N TRP A 454 7.54 13.48 -24.68
CA TRP A 454 8.93 13.22 -24.28
C TRP A 454 9.56 14.45 -23.62
N HIS A 455 9.34 15.65 -24.16
CA HIS A 455 9.86 16.89 -23.59
C HIS A 455 9.28 17.18 -22.20
N VAL A 456 7.96 17.01 -22.02
CA VAL A 456 7.29 17.16 -20.72
C VAL A 456 7.87 16.18 -19.70
N ALA A 457 8.01 14.91 -20.08
CA ALA A 457 8.54 13.85 -19.25
C ALA A 457 10.00 14.13 -18.81
N ARG A 458 10.86 14.52 -19.76
CA ARG A 458 12.25 14.91 -19.51
C ARG A 458 12.34 16.09 -18.55
N ARG A 459 11.48 17.10 -18.72
CA ARG A 459 11.43 18.27 -17.84
C ARG A 459 11.01 17.89 -16.42
N TYR A 460 10.00 17.04 -16.26
CA TYR A 460 9.63 16.53 -14.93
C TYR A 460 10.78 15.80 -14.24
N ILE A 461 11.47 14.90 -14.96
CA ILE A 461 12.63 14.19 -14.42
C ILE A 461 13.71 15.17 -13.98
N SER A 462 14.16 16.07 -14.86
CA SER A 462 15.25 17.00 -14.53
C SER A 462 14.91 17.91 -13.36
N SER A 463 13.68 18.43 -13.33
CA SER A 463 13.20 19.31 -12.24
C SER A 463 13.12 18.60 -10.90
N MET A 464 12.66 17.34 -10.89
CA MET A 464 12.59 16.53 -9.66
C MET A 464 13.97 16.08 -9.20
N GLN A 465 14.85 15.68 -10.12
CA GLN A 465 16.23 15.28 -9.83
C GLN A 465 17.05 16.44 -9.22
N GLU A 466 16.90 17.65 -9.75
CA GLU A 466 17.56 18.84 -9.21
C GLU A 466 17.18 19.06 -7.74
N LEU A 467 15.87 19.10 -7.44
CA LEU A 467 15.38 19.28 -6.08
C LEU A 467 15.83 18.15 -5.15
N MET A 468 15.79 16.91 -5.64
CA MET A 468 16.22 15.72 -4.92
C MET A 468 17.70 15.77 -4.52
N LEU A 469 18.58 16.09 -5.48
CA LEU A 469 20.02 16.22 -5.23
C LEU A 469 20.33 17.30 -4.21
N LEU A 470 19.75 18.49 -4.38
CA LEU A 470 19.89 19.61 -3.46
C LEU A 470 19.45 19.22 -2.03
N SER A 471 18.28 18.60 -1.92
CA SER A 471 17.72 18.17 -0.64
C SER A 471 18.59 17.09 0.03
N ALA A 472 19.08 16.12 -0.74
CA ALA A 472 19.97 15.07 -0.24
C ALA A 472 21.30 15.64 0.28
N ARG A 473 21.89 16.61 -0.44
CA ARG A 473 23.12 17.30 -0.01
C ARG A 473 22.87 18.11 1.27
N ALA A 474 21.78 18.88 1.32
CA ALA A 474 21.36 19.63 2.51
C ALA A 474 21.22 18.72 3.73
N GLU A 475 20.51 17.58 3.58
CA GLU A 475 20.31 16.61 4.66
C GLU A 475 21.64 16.06 5.18
N ARG A 476 22.57 15.67 4.30
CA ARG A 476 23.91 15.19 4.71
C ARG A 476 24.68 16.24 5.51
N ALA A 477 24.70 17.49 5.05
CA ALA A 477 25.40 18.58 5.74
C ALA A 477 24.80 18.85 7.12
N ILE A 478 23.47 18.96 7.20
CA ILE A 478 22.71 19.17 8.43
C ILE A 478 22.96 18.03 9.42
N LEU A 479 22.86 16.77 8.97
CA LEU A 479 23.08 15.59 9.80
C LEU A 479 24.50 15.57 10.39
N ARG A 480 25.51 15.88 9.57
CA ARG A 480 26.92 15.90 10.01
C ARG A 480 27.18 17.00 11.04
N ALA A 481 26.63 18.20 10.85
CA ALA A 481 26.75 19.28 11.81
C ALA A 481 26.01 18.98 13.13
N ARG A 482 24.81 18.40 13.05
CA ARG A 482 24.01 17.99 14.22
C ARG A 482 24.70 16.92 15.04
N ARG A 483 25.28 15.89 14.39
CA ARG A 483 26.13 14.87 15.05
C ARG A 483 27.36 15.50 15.71
N GLY A 484 27.83 16.64 15.21
CA GLY A 484 28.89 17.44 15.81
C GLY A 484 28.46 18.35 16.97
N GLY A 485 27.17 18.39 17.32
CA GLY A 485 26.65 19.23 18.41
C GLY A 485 26.34 20.68 18.01
N VAL A 486 26.15 20.95 16.71
CA VAL A 486 25.67 22.25 16.20
C VAL A 486 24.14 22.24 16.12
N GLU A 487 23.52 23.36 16.51
CA GLU A 487 22.07 23.57 16.45
C GLU A 487 21.66 23.78 14.99
N MET A 488 20.59 23.10 14.55
CA MET A 488 20.22 23.03 13.12
C MET A 488 18.71 23.06 12.86
N ARG A 489 17.89 23.47 13.84
CA ARG A 489 16.43 23.40 13.73
C ARG A 489 15.86 24.23 12.60
N GLU A 490 16.42 25.41 12.33
CA GLU A 490 15.98 26.25 11.21
C GLU A 490 16.30 25.60 9.86
N ALA A 491 17.53 25.08 9.71
CA ALA A 491 17.94 24.34 8.50
C ALA A 491 17.07 23.08 8.27
N GLN A 492 16.67 22.40 9.34
CA GLN A 492 15.75 21.26 9.26
C GLN A 492 14.33 21.66 8.81
N LEU A 493 13.86 22.85 9.19
CA LEU A 493 12.56 23.35 8.74
C LEU A 493 12.56 23.62 7.24
N ASP A 494 13.62 24.25 6.71
CA ASP A 494 13.72 24.48 5.28
C ASP A 494 13.93 23.18 4.49
N LEU A 495 14.71 22.23 5.01
CA LEU A 495 14.79 20.89 4.43
C LEU A 495 13.42 20.21 4.38
N SER A 496 12.62 20.32 5.45
CA SER A 496 11.25 19.78 5.46
C SER A 496 10.37 20.39 4.38
N LYS A 497 10.44 21.71 4.17
CA LYS A 497 9.68 22.39 3.11
C LYS A 497 10.13 21.97 1.71
N ALA A 498 11.43 21.72 1.52
CA ALA A 498 11.95 21.19 0.26
C ALA A 498 11.40 19.78 -0.03
N VAL A 499 11.37 18.91 0.99
CA VAL A 499 10.75 17.58 0.89
C VAL A 499 9.24 17.68 0.61
N ASP A 500 8.52 18.59 1.27
CA ASP A 500 7.10 18.85 1.00
C ASP A 500 6.86 19.38 -0.42
N ALA A 501 7.83 20.12 -0.98
CA ALA A 501 7.78 20.54 -2.36
C ALA A 501 7.92 19.36 -3.31
N GLN A 502 8.87 18.45 -3.03
CA GLN A 502 9.07 17.24 -3.82
C GLN A 502 7.82 16.35 -3.83
N ILE A 503 7.19 16.11 -2.69
CA ILE A 503 5.93 15.34 -2.59
C ILE A 503 4.83 16.00 -3.44
N ALA A 504 4.75 17.34 -3.43
CA ALA A 504 3.77 18.05 -4.24
C ALA A 504 4.03 17.93 -5.74
N LEU A 505 5.30 17.93 -6.18
CA LEU A 505 5.66 17.73 -7.59
C LEU A 505 5.14 16.39 -8.12
N GLU A 506 5.25 15.33 -7.32
CA GLU A 506 4.78 13.98 -7.66
C GLU A 506 3.26 13.91 -7.89
N VAL A 507 2.51 14.83 -7.32
CA VAL A 507 1.08 14.97 -7.58
C VAL A 507 0.86 15.83 -8.83
N LEU A 508 1.59 16.94 -8.95
CA LEU A 508 1.44 17.92 -10.04
C LEU A 508 1.79 17.35 -11.42
N VAL A 509 2.56 16.27 -11.52
CA VAL A 509 2.77 15.57 -12.81
C VAL A 509 1.47 15.14 -13.48
N HIS A 510 0.39 14.91 -12.70
CA HIS A 510 -0.93 14.55 -13.24
C HIS A 510 -1.62 15.71 -13.97
N ALA A 511 -1.11 16.94 -13.87
CA ALA A 511 -1.58 18.06 -14.67
C ALA A 511 -1.06 17.98 -16.12
N PHE A 512 0.01 17.21 -16.38
CA PHE A 512 0.68 17.11 -17.69
C PHE A 512 1.05 18.48 -18.29
N ASP A 513 1.29 19.47 -17.42
CA ASP A 513 1.77 20.80 -17.77
C ASP A 513 3.15 21.03 -17.14
N ALA A 514 4.15 21.15 -17.99
CA ALA A 514 5.53 21.45 -17.61
C ALA A 514 5.97 22.85 -18.07
N GLY A 515 5.04 23.73 -18.43
CA GLY A 515 5.38 25.12 -18.79
C GLY A 515 6.06 25.87 -17.63
N ASP A 516 6.81 26.92 -17.96
CA ASP A 516 7.51 27.73 -16.95
C ASP A 516 6.55 28.37 -15.93
N ASP A 517 5.32 28.69 -16.35
CA ASP A 517 4.27 29.26 -15.51
C ASP A 517 3.38 28.20 -14.82
N SER A 518 3.66 26.91 -15.00
CA SER A 518 2.83 25.85 -14.43
C SER A 518 2.96 25.79 -12.91
N ASP A 519 1.94 25.23 -12.25
CA ASP A 519 2.00 24.98 -10.80
C ASP A 519 3.17 24.04 -10.44
N PHE A 520 3.52 23.12 -11.34
CA PHE A 520 4.69 22.25 -11.20
C PHE A 520 5.98 23.07 -11.15
N ALA A 521 6.22 23.95 -12.13
CA ALA A 521 7.44 24.76 -12.21
C ALA A 521 7.57 25.71 -11.00
N LYS A 522 6.49 26.39 -10.63
CA LYS A 522 6.45 27.26 -9.45
C LYS A 522 6.76 26.51 -8.15
N ARG A 523 6.16 25.33 -7.97
CA ARG A 523 6.38 24.51 -6.79
C ARG A 523 7.82 23.97 -6.74
N GLN A 524 8.39 23.64 -7.89
CA GLN A 524 9.77 23.18 -7.98
C GLN A 524 10.74 24.29 -7.58
N GLN A 525 10.53 25.50 -8.10
CA GLN A 525 11.36 26.65 -7.74
C GLN A 525 11.32 26.92 -6.23
N GLN A 526 10.12 26.91 -5.62
CA GLN A 526 9.98 27.05 -4.17
C GLN A 526 10.74 25.96 -3.40
N GLY A 527 10.66 24.71 -3.87
CA GLY A 527 11.41 23.60 -3.29
C GLY A 527 12.91 23.81 -3.35
N VAL A 528 13.42 24.22 -4.52
CA VAL A 528 14.84 24.49 -4.76
C VAL A 528 15.35 25.63 -3.87
N GLU A 529 14.57 26.70 -3.70
CA GLU A 529 14.89 27.81 -2.80
C GLU A 529 15.04 27.32 -1.36
N HIS A 530 14.11 26.51 -0.87
CA HIS A 530 14.20 25.92 0.47
C HIS A 530 15.36 24.93 0.62
N ALA A 531 15.59 24.08 -0.38
CA ALA A 531 16.69 23.12 -0.36
C ALA A 531 18.06 23.83 -0.35
N ARG A 532 18.19 24.92 -1.12
CA ARG A 532 19.38 25.76 -1.15
C ARG A 532 19.61 26.47 0.19
N ALA A 533 18.56 27.05 0.78
CA ALA A 533 18.66 27.66 2.11
C ALA A 533 19.09 26.64 3.18
N ALA A 534 18.51 25.44 3.16
CA ALA A 534 18.87 24.35 4.05
C ALA A 534 20.34 23.90 3.85
N TRP A 535 20.80 23.82 2.61
CA TRP A 535 22.18 23.50 2.27
C TRP A 535 23.16 24.55 2.79
N GLU A 536 22.91 25.84 2.51
CA GLU A 536 23.75 26.95 2.96
C GLU A 536 23.85 27.00 4.49
N ALA A 537 22.72 26.81 5.19
CA ALA A 537 22.70 26.72 6.65
C ALA A 537 23.48 25.48 7.14
N GLY A 538 23.35 24.35 6.45
CA GLY A 538 24.13 23.14 6.68
C GLY A 538 25.63 23.39 6.61
N LEU A 539 26.10 24.06 5.56
CA LEU A 539 27.50 24.45 5.39
C LEU A 539 27.97 25.39 6.50
N HIS A 540 27.18 26.41 6.82
CA HIS A 540 27.51 27.34 7.89
C HIS A 540 27.68 26.61 9.23
N GLY A 541 26.84 25.63 9.54
CA GLY A 541 27.02 24.84 10.75
C GLY A 541 28.18 23.86 10.70
N LEU A 542 28.61 23.38 9.52
CA LEU A 542 29.87 22.64 9.38
C LEU A 542 31.08 23.54 9.63
N ASP A 543 31.05 24.79 9.14
CA ASP A 543 32.09 25.79 9.42
C ASP A 543 32.14 26.14 10.90
N GLU A 544 30.98 26.28 11.55
CA GLU A 544 30.88 26.47 13.00
C GLU A 544 31.46 25.27 13.76
N LEU A 545 31.13 24.05 13.34
CA LEU A 545 31.70 22.83 13.93
C LEU A 545 33.23 22.81 13.79
N ALA A 546 33.76 23.15 12.62
CA ALA A 546 35.19 23.21 12.37
C ALA A 546 35.86 24.30 13.21
N TYR A 547 35.21 25.45 13.38
CA TYR A 547 35.67 26.52 14.26
C TYR A 547 35.71 26.08 15.73
N ARG A 548 34.62 25.49 16.25
CA ARG A 548 34.53 24.97 17.62
C ARG A 548 35.61 23.92 17.90
N ARG A 549 35.88 23.01 16.95
CA ARG A 549 36.94 22.00 17.08
C ARG A 549 38.33 22.62 17.10
N ARG A 550 38.63 23.57 16.20
CA ARG A 550 39.90 24.31 16.22
C ARG A 550 40.12 25.04 17.55
N GLY A 551 39.08 25.72 18.06
CA GLY A 551 39.13 26.38 19.37
C GLY A 551 39.42 25.40 20.50
N LEU A 552 38.72 24.26 20.53
CA LEU A 552 38.94 23.20 21.51
C LEU A 552 40.38 22.66 21.48
N TYR A 553 40.95 22.43 20.29
CA TYR A 553 42.35 21.99 20.16
C TYR A 553 43.33 23.02 20.71
N VAL A 554 43.12 24.31 20.44
CA VAL A 554 43.95 25.39 20.98
C VAL A 554 43.84 25.44 22.51
N THR A 555 42.63 25.35 23.07
CA THR A 555 42.43 25.32 24.52
C THR A 555 43.07 24.09 25.16
N LEU A 556 42.92 22.90 24.59
CA LEU A 556 43.57 21.67 25.04
C LEU A 556 45.10 21.80 25.02
N ALA A 557 45.68 22.35 23.95
CA ALA A 557 47.11 22.58 23.85
C ALA A 557 47.61 23.52 24.96
N LEU A 558 46.88 24.62 25.24
CA LEU A 558 47.21 25.53 26.34
C LEU A 558 47.11 24.84 27.71
N ILE A 559 46.07 24.04 27.95
CA ILE A 559 45.92 23.27 29.19
C ILE A 559 47.09 22.30 29.36
N VAL A 560 47.45 21.55 28.32
CA VAL A 560 48.58 20.60 28.35
C VAL A 560 49.89 21.34 28.64
N LEU A 561 50.13 22.50 28.01
CA LEU A 561 51.31 23.33 28.30
C LEU A 561 51.35 23.80 29.76
N VAL A 562 50.20 24.23 30.31
CA VAL A 562 50.09 24.62 31.73
C VAL A 562 50.35 23.41 32.64
N LEU A 563 49.79 22.24 32.34
CA LEU A 563 50.01 21.01 33.12
C LEU A 563 51.48 20.56 33.08
N ILE A 564 52.14 20.63 31.93
CA ILE A 564 53.58 20.36 31.79
C ILE A 564 54.38 21.35 32.66
N GLY A 565 54.08 22.65 32.55
CA GLY A 565 54.73 23.68 33.36
C GLY A 565 54.54 23.46 34.87
N LEU A 566 53.32 23.08 35.30
CA LEU A 566 53.02 22.75 36.69
C LEU A 566 53.81 21.52 37.16
N GLY A 567 53.87 20.48 36.33
CA GLY A 567 54.64 19.26 36.61
C GLY A 567 56.14 19.51 36.76
N ILE A 568 56.72 20.34 35.88
CA ILE A 568 58.11 20.78 36.01
C ILE A 568 58.30 21.53 37.33
N LYS A 569 57.43 22.49 37.64
CA LYS A 569 57.52 23.30 38.86
C LYS A 569 57.42 22.45 40.14
N ILE A 570 56.49 21.50 40.19
CA ILE A 570 56.36 20.57 41.32
C ILE A 570 57.64 19.75 41.48
N ARG A 571 58.22 19.25 40.38
CA ARG A 571 59.47 18.48 40.41
C ARG A 571 60.68 19.29 40.88
N THR A 572 60.73 20.58 40.56
CA THR A 572 61.79 21.49 41.03
C THR A 572 61.65 21.95 42.48
N MET A 573 60.46 21.81 43.09
CA MET A 573 60.23 22.15 44.51
C MET A 573 60.31 20.94 45.46
N GLY A 574 60.25 19.72 44.91
CA GLY A 574 60.38 18.46 45.67
C GLY A 574 61.81 17.90 45.75
N ASN A 575 62.74 18.51 45.03
CA ASN A 575 64.20 18.40 45.23
C ASN A 575 64.67 19.67 45.94
#